data_AF-A0A842U310-F1
#
_entry.id   AF-A0A842U310-F1
#
_cell.length_a   1.000
_cell.length_b   1.000
_cell.length_c   1.000
_cell.angle_alpha   90.00
_cell.angle_beta   90.00
_cell.angle_gamma   90.00
#
_symmetry.space_group_name_H-M   'P 1'
#
loop_
_entity.id
_entity.type
_entity.pdbx_description
1 polymer ?
#
loop_
_entity_poly.entity_id
_entity_poly.type
_entity_poly.pdbx_seq_one_letter_code
_entity_poly.pdbx_strand_id
1 'polypeptide(L)'
;MNKKSILLRLKNRNKLEFKNDKLYLKFKDFVLFEIEEASFKKIDSDNLLILKSKDTHFEYWLDQDILIPPWQTHWFQLKNSFLLKLKENILKSLIKKGVTKAGNLNKLCRSLSMSTPAFYNLYKNNIEMISVLKLKRLLNYLDASYMDFNNKIEYTKKGSRISINNLKFPIDLNSKYGALLLGYIVSDGCIYIDKKGRNVIRTKYSTNEEESIDSFTNCISKIYGKVHFNQETIRNCTILRIGSSIIGNSLLKAGAIMGHKAKNDGEVPWLIRFNQNLREHYLRATFSDEASVYMGKINYIVISRHKHIRDLNKRQLEILKKLRIK
;
A
#
# COMPACT_ATOMS: atom_id res chain seq x y z
N MET A 1 -27.46 3.85 -9.24
CA MET A 1 -26.76 3.38 -10.47
C MET A 1 -26.72 1.85 -10.43
N ASN A 2 -27.18 1.15 -11.47
CA ASN A 2 -27.26 -0.32 -11.47
C ASN A 2 -25.87 -0.96 -11.74
N LYS A 3 -25.54 -2.07 -11.07
CA LYS A 3 -24.30 -2.87 -11.29
C LYS A 3 -24.01 -3.12 -12.78
N LYS A 4 -25.04 -3.47 -13.56
CA LYS A 4 -24.90 -3.76 -15.00
C LYS A 4 -24.35 -2.57 -15.80
N SER A 5 -24.78 -1.34 -15.50
CA SER A 5 -24.32 -0.14 -16.22
C SER A 5 -22.86 0.20 -15.89
N ILE A 6 -22.43 -0.04 -14.64
CA ILE A 6 -21.04 0.17 -14.24
C ILE A 6 -20.11 -0.85 -14.90
N LEU A 7 -20.49 -2.13 -14.92
CA LEU A 7 -19.72 -3.16 -15.61
C LEU A 7 -19.62 -2.87 -17.10
N LEU A 8 -20.69 -2.37 -17.73
CA LEU A 8 -20.67 -1.94 -19.13
C LEU A 8 -19.71 -0.75 -19.33
N ARG A 9 -19.71 0.24 -18.44
CA ARG A 9 -18.77 1.37 -18.49
C ARG A 9 -17.32 0.92 -18.41
N LEU A 10 -17.00 -0.01 -17.51
CA LEU A 10 -15.66 -0.58 -17.36
C LEU A 10 -15.26 -1.42 -18.59
N LYS A 11 -16.21 -2.16 -19.19
CA LYS A 11 -16.01 -2.88 -20.46
C LYS A 11 -15.68 -1.92 -21.61
N ASN A 12 -16.46 -0.84 -21.76
CA ASN A 12 -16.25 0.17 -22.80
C ASN A 12 -14.88 0.89 -22.69
N ARG A 13 -14.24 0.82 -21.52
CA ARG A 13 -12.90 1.36 -21.27
C ARG A 13 -11.77 0.34 -21.42
N ASN A 14 -12.07 -0.84 -21.98
CA ASN A 14 -11.13 -1.94 -22.11
C ASN A 14 -10.48 -2.36 -20.77
N LYS A 15 -11.18 -2.16 -19.65
CA LYS A 15 -10.75 -2.61 -18.31
C LYS A 15 -11.32 -3.97 -17.93
N LEU A 16 -12.46 -4.33 -18.53
CA LEU A 16 -13.11 -5.63 -18.34
C LEU A 16 -13.15 -6.41 -19.65
N GLU A 17 -12.93 -7.72 -19.55
CA GLU A 17 -13.00 -8.68 -20.64
C GLU A 17 -13.95 -9.82 -20.22
N PHE A 18 -14.83 -10.24 -21.14
CA PHE A 18 -15.71 -11.38 -20.91
C PHE A 18 -15.16 -12.59 -21.69
N LYS A 19 -14.90 -13.70 -21.01
CA LYS A 19 -14.48 -14.98 -21.63
C LYS A 19 -15.18 -16.13 -20.94
N ASN A 20 -15.72 -17.07 -21.70
CA ASN A 20 -16.33 -18.31 -21.17
C ASN A 20 -17.30 -18.02 -20.00
N ASP A 21 -18.21 -17.06 -20.20
CA ASP A 21 -19.18 -16.58 -19.21
C ASP A 21 -18.61 -16.02 -17.90
N LYS A 22 -17.30 -15.78 -17.86
CA LYS A 22 -16.58 -15.18 -16.74
C LYS A 22 -16.12 -13.78 -17.06
N LEU A 23 -16.03 -12.97 -16.00
CA LEU A 23 -15.60 -11.58 -16.05
C LEU A 23 -14.14 -11.47 -15.61
N TYR A 24 -13.32 -10.79 -16.40
CA TYR A 24 -11.91 -10.59 -16.11
C TYR A 24 -11.55 -9.11 -16.08
N LEU A 25 -10.74 -8.70 -15.10
CA LEU A 25 -10.07 -7.40 -15.11
C LEU A 25 -8.74 -7.49 -15.84
N LYS A 26 -8.48 -6.50 -16.71
CA LYS A 26 -7.26 -6.40 -17.50
C LYS A 26 -6.40 -5.22 -17.06
N PHE A 27 -5.12 -5.51 -16.80
CA PHE A 27 -4.08 -4.50 -16.59
C PHE A 27 -2.92 -4.76 -17.55
N LYS A 28 -2.15 -3.71 -17.89
CA LYS A 28 -1.15 -3.75 -18.96
C LYS A 28 -0.07 -4.82 -18.74
N ASP A 29 0.31 -5.07 -17.49
CA ASP A 29 1.47 -5.89 -17.12
C ASP A 29 1.11 -7.15 -16.31
N PHE A 30 -0.17 -7.53 -16.27
CA PHE A 30 -0.65 -8.65 -15.44
C PHE A 30 -1.56 -9.60 -16.22
N VAL A 31 -1.63 -10.83 -15.69
CA VAL A 31 -2.64 -11.82 -16.08
C VAL A 31 -4.05 -11.24 -15.86
N LEU A 32 -5.00 -11.72 -16.67
CA LEU A 32 -6.42 -11.44 -16.46
C LEU A 32 -6.86 -11.93 -15.07
N PHE A 33 -7.45 -11.04 -14.28
CA PHE A 33 -7.97 -11.39 -12.95
C PHE A 33 -9.44 -11.77 -13.05
N GLU A 34 -9.75 -13.05 -12.83
CA GLU A 34 -11.15 -13.50 -12.74
C GLU A 34 -11.85 -12.82 -11.57
N ILE A 35 -13.02 -12.24 -11.84
CA ILE A 35 -13.86 -11.59 -10.85
C ILE A 35 -14.92 -12.60 -10.38
N GLU A 36 -14.79 -13.03 -9.13
CA GLU A 36 -15.67 -14.00 -8.49
C GLU A 36 -16.89 -13.31 -7.87
N GLU A 37 -16.69 -12.11 -7.32
CA GLU A 37 -17.73 -11.36 -6.63
C GLU A 37 -17.62 -9.88 -6.96
N ALA A 38 -18.76 -9.20 -7.01
CA ALA A 38 -18.79 -7.75 -7.13
C ALA A 38 -19.87 -7.18 -6.21
N SER A 39 -19.47 -6.33 -5.27
CA SER A 39 -20.33 -5.76 -4.23
C SER A 39 -20.16 -4.25 -4.11
N PHE A 40 -21.26 -3.56 -3.81
CA PHE A 40 -21.22 -2.13 -3.54
C PHE A 40 -20.88 -1.89 -2.07
N LYS A 41 -20.02 -0.90 -1.84
CA LYS A 41 -19.65 -0.45 -0.51
C LYS A 41 -19.69 1.07 -0.45
N LYS A 42 -20.39 1.61 0.54
CA LYS A 42 -20.35 3.04 0.82
C LYS A 42 -19.29 3.31 1.90
N ILE A 43 -18.36 4.21 1.62
CA ILE A 43 -17.34 4.66 2.55
C ILE A 43 -17.51 6.17 2.72
N ASP A 44 -18.19 6.56 3.80
CA ASP A 44 -18.65 7.94 4.05
C ASP A 44 -19.55 8.49 2.93
N SER A 45 -19.04 9.46 2.16
CA SER A 45 -19.68 10.08 1.01
C SER A 45 -19.41 9.32 -0.29
N ASP A 46 -18.45 8.41 -0.30
CA ASP A 46 -17.94 7.83 -1.53
C ASP A 46 -18.58 6.46 -1.78
N ASN A 47 -19.02 6.25 -3.00
CA ASN A 47 -19.59 4.98 -3.46
C ASN A 47 -18.51 4.18 -4.17
N LEU A 48 -18.23 2.98 -3.67
CA LEU A 48 -17.25 2.07 -4.24
C LEU A 48 -17.95 0.83 -4.80
N LEU A 49 -17.47 0.36 -5.93
CA LEU A 49 -17.68 -1.01 -6.38
C LEU A 49 -16.41 -1.80 -6.05
N ILE A 50 -16.55 -2.79 -5.18
CA ILE A 50 -15.51 -3.74 -4.84
C ILE A 50 -15.65 -4.94 -5.77
N LEU A 51 -14.59 -5.24 -6.51
CA LEU A 51 -14.51 -6.44 -7.36
C LEU A 51 -13.53 -7.39 -6.68
N LYS A 52 -13.98 -8.58 -6.26
CA LYS A 52 -13.12 -9.58 -5.62
C LYS A 52 -12.67 -10.62 -6.63
N SER A 53 -11.41 -10.98 -6.53
CA SER A 53 -10.79 -12.13 -7.16
C SER A 53 -10.25 -13.03 -6.04
N LYS A 54 -9.85 -14.26 -6.39
CA LYS A 54 -9.37 -15.27 -5.43
C LYS A 54 -8.38 -14.73 -4.39
N ASP A 55 -7.40 -13.96 -4.85
CA ASP A 55 -6.25 -13.53 -4.03
C ASP A 55 -6.25 -12.03 -3.69
N THR A 56 -7.14 -11.24 -4.30
CA THR A 56 -7.09 -9.78 -4.18
C THR A 56 -8.45 -9.14 -4.47
N HIS A 57 -8.56 -7.85 -4.18
CA HIS A 57 -9.74 -7.06 -4.52
C HIS A 57 -9.35 -5.74 -5.18
N PHE A 58 -10.26 -5.26 -6.01
CA PHE A 58 -10.12 -4.03 -6.76
C PHE A 58 -11.17 -3.04 -6.28
N GLU A 59 -10.76 -1.78 -6.17
CA GLU A 59 -11.64 -0.69 -5.79
C GLU A 59 -11.92 0.16 -7.03
N TYR A 60 -13.19 0.26 -7.41
CA TYR A 60 -13.65 1.23 -8.38
C TYR A 60 -14.44 2.33 -7.66
N TRP A 61 -13.86 3.52 -7.62
CA TRP A 61 -14.40 4.70 -6.95
C TRP A 61 -15.39 5.39 -7.89
N LEU A 62 -16.69 5.20 -7.68
CA LEU A 62 -17.74 5.55 -8.65
C LEU A 62 -17.83 7.05 -8.90
N ASP A 63 -17.78 7.83 -7.81
CA ASP A 63 -17.96 9.30 -7.87
C ASP A 63 -16.74 10.00 -8.46
N GLN A 64 -15.58 9.35 -8.44
CA GLN A 64 -14.35 9.83 -9.06
C GLN A 64 -14.06 9.15 -10.40
N ASP A 65 -14.80 8.08 -10.71
CA ASP A 65 -14.66 7.29 -11.93
C ASP A 65 -13.25 6.67 -12.13
N ILE A 66 -12.67 6.16 -11.04
CA ILE A 66 -11.30 5.63 -11.02
C ILE A 66 -11.29 4.16 -10.61
N LEU A 67 -10.65 3.31 -11.42
CA LEU A 67 -10.30 1.93 -11.06
C LEU A 67 -8.87 1.89 -10.52
N ILE A 68 -8.70 1.46 -9.27
CA ILE A 68 -7.40 1.43 -8.60
C ILE A 68 -6.74 0.06 -8.79
N PRO A 69 -5.51 0.00 -9.32
CA PRO A 69 -4.73 -1.23 -9.33
C PRO A 69 -4.51 -1.76 -7.89
N PRO A 70 -4.56 -3.08 -7.67
CA PRO A 70 -4.52 -3.65 -6.32
C PRO A 70 -3.14 -3.51 -5.66
N TRP A 71 -2.07 -3.29 -6.43
CA TRP A 71 -0.73 -3.00 -5.92
C TRP A 71 -0.46 -1.51 -5.64
N GLN A 72 -1.43 -0.64 -5.93
CA GLN A 72 -1.34 0.80 -5.68
C GLN A 72 -2.13 1.21 -4.45
N THR A 73 -1.59 2.15 -3.68
CA THR A 73 -2.31 2.81 -2.58
C THR A 73 -2.27 4.31 -2.77
N HIS A 74 -3.43 4.96 -2.78
CA HIS A 74 -3.60 6.41 -2.90
C HIS A 74 -3.94 7.06 -1.55
N TRP A 75 -3.75 8.37 -1.46
CA TRP A 75 -4.00 9.12 -0.22
C TRP A 75 -5.46 9.02 0.25
N PHE A 76 -6.42 8.94 -0.68
CA PHE A 76 -7.86 8.87 -0.38
C PHE A 76 -8.31 7.49 0.09
N GLN A 77 -7.46 6.45 -0.07
CA GLN A 77 -7.69 5.11 0.48
C GLN A 77 -7.24 4.99 1.94
N LEU A 78 -6.56 6.01 2.48
CA LEU A 78 -6.13 6.03 3.87
C LEU A 78 -7.33 6.19 4.81
N LYS A 79 -7.13 5.84 6.09
CA LYS A 79 -8.16 6.04 7.12
C LYS A 79 -8.58 7.51 7.18
N ASN A 80 -9.87 7.76 7.33
CA ASN A 80 -10.47 9.09 7.42
C ASN A 80 -9.83 10.04 8.44
N SER A 81 -9.40 9.50 9.57
CA SER A 81 -8.76 10.24 10.66
C SER A 81 -7.29 10.55 10.40
N PHE A 82 -6.70 9.99 9.34
CA PHE A 82 -5.30 10.20 9.03
C PHE A 82 -5.06 11.66 8.62
N LEU A 83 -4.04 12.29 9.18
CA LEU A 83 -3.71 13.69 8.94
C LEU A 83 -2.64 13.83 7.85
N LEU A 84 -2.91 14.71 6.90
CA LEU A 84 -2.06 15.02 5.76
C LEU A 84 -1.65 16.49 5.81
N LYS A 85 -0.38 16.78 5.58
CA LYS A 85 0.08 18.11 5.21
C LYS A 85 0.11 18.17 3.67
N LEU A 86 -0.55 19.17 3.10
CA LEU A 86 -0.43 19.48 1.68
C LEU A 86 0.75 20.42 1.46
N LYS A 87 1.42 20.28 0.32
CA LYS A 87 2.51 21.18 -0.09
C LYS A 87 2.02 22.63 -0.14
N GLU A 88 2.88 23.54 0.26
CA GLU A 88 2.70 24.99 0.09
C GLU A 88 1.33 25.49 0.63
N ASN A 89 0.72 26.44 -0.08
CA ASN A 89 -0.57 27.05 0.24
C ASN A 89 -1.77 26.33 -0.41
N ILE A 90 -1.60 25.10 -0.87
CA ILE A 90 -2.66 24.35 -1.60
C ILE A 90 -3.91 24.22 -0.73
N LEU A 91 -3.76 23.82 0.54
CA LEU A 91 -4.89 23.67 1.46
C LEU A 91 -5.63 25.00 1.66
N LYS A 92 -4.89 26.09 1.86
CA LYS A 92 -5.45 27.43 2.04
C LYS A 92 -6.22 27.89 0.80
N SER A 93 -5.67 27.63 -0.40
CA SER A 93 -6.31 27.92 -1.68
C SER A 93 -7.63 27.16 -1.85
N LEU A 94 -7.65 25.85 -1.53
CA LEU A 94 -8.86 25.04 -1.59
C LEU A 94 -9.94 25.55 -0.63
N ILE A 95 -9.58 25.86 0.61
CA ILE A 95 -10.53 26.37 1.60
C ILE A 95 -11.07 27.73 1.12
N LYS A 96 -10.22 28.63 0.62
CA LYS A 96 -10.66 29.93 0.08
C LYS A 96 -11.66 29.74 -1.07
N LYS A 97 -11.35 28.87 -2.04
CA LYS A 97 -12.27 28.52 -3.13
C LYS A 97 -13.60 27.98 -2.61
N GLY A 98 -13.56 27.06 -1.63
CA GLY A 98 -14.76 26.50 -1.00
C GLY A 98 -15.61 27.56 -0.29
N VAL A 99 -14.97 28.45 0.47
CA VAL A 99 -15.64 29.54 1.20
C VAL A 99 -16.28 30.52 0.22
N THR A 100 -15.58 30.90 -0.85
CA THR A 100 -16.12 31.77 -1.91
C THR A 100 -17.32 31.11 -2.59
N LYS A 101 -17.22 29.83 -2.96
CA LYS A 101 -18.33 29.08 -3.59
C LYS A 101 -19.55 28.96 -2.66
N ALA A 102 -19.34 28.81 -1.35
CA ALA A 102 -20.43 28.72 -0.37
C ALA A 102 -20.96 30.08 0.14
N GLY A 103 -20.25 31.17 -0.18
CA GLY A 103 -20.50 32.53 0.34
C GLY A 103 -19.85 32.82 1.71
N ASN A 104 -19.78 31.85 2.62
CA ASN A 104 -19.01 31.97 3.87
C ASN A 104 -18.61 30.62 4.47
N LEU A 105 -17.73 30.64 5.47
CA LEU A 105 -17.21 29.43 6.13
C LEU A 105 -18.30 28.58 6.79
N ASN A 106 -19.32 29.23 7.36
CA ASN A 106 -20.40 28.54 8.06
C ASN A 106 -21.27 27.75 7.06
N LYS A 107 -21.62 28.37 5.93
CA LYS A 107 -22.31 27.74 4.80
C LYS A 107 -21.49 26.63 4.17
N LEU A 108 -20.17 26.81 4.03
CA LEU A 108 -19.26 25.74 3.57
C LEU A 108 -19.35 24.53 4.50
N CYS A 109 -19.17 24.71 5.81
CA CYS A 109 -19.20 23.61 6.77
C CYS A 109 -20.54 22.86 6.75
N ARG A 110 -21.67 23.58 6.66
CA ARG A 110 -23.00 22.97 6.46
C ARG A 110 -23.08 22.14 5.19
N SER A 111 -22.60 22.67 4.06
CA SER A 111 -22.57 21.96 2.77
C SER A 111 -21.71 20.70 2.83
N LEU A 112 -20.63 20.72 3.61
CA LEU A 112 -19.77 19.56 3.85
C LEU A 112 -20.31 18.61 4.92
N SER A 113 -21.49 18.88 5.50
CA SER A 113 -22.05 18.13 6.64
C SER A 113 -21.07 18.02 7.81
N MET A 114 -20.44 19.14 8.17
CA MET A 114 -19.47 19.26 9.26
C MET A 114 -19.78 20.45 10.16
N SER A 115 -19.32 20.40 11.41
CA SER A 115 -19.41 21.53 12.31
C SER A 115 -18.46 22.65 11.87
N THR A 116 -18.82 23.91 12.12
CA THR A 116 -18.02 25.09 11.76
C THR A 116 -16.58 25.06 12.31
N PRO A 117 -16.34 24.59 13.56
CA PRO A 117 -14.98 24.41 14.07
C PRO A 117 -14.11 23.47 13.24
N ALA A 118 -14.71 22.59 12.41
CA ALA A 118 -13.96 21.62 11.61
C ALA A 118 -12.95 22.28 10.65
N PHE A 119 -13.29 23.44 10.10
CA PHE A 119 -12.40 24.21 9.21
C PHE A 119 -11.94 25.54 9.80
N TYR A 120 -12.49 25.99 10.93
CA TYR A 120 -12.13 27.30 11.51
C TYR A 120 -10.63 27.48 11.73
N ASN A 121 -9.99 26.52 12.42
CA ASN A 121 -8.55 26.59 12.69
C ASN A 121 -7.69 26.46 11.42
N LEU A 122 -8.16 25.70 10.42
CA LEU A 122 -7.50 25.60 9.13
C LEU A 122 -7.61 26.92 8.35
N TYR A 123 -8.78 27.57 8.39
CA TYR A 123 -9.06 28.84 7.74
C TYR A 123 -8.26 30.00 8.34
N LYS A 124 -8.08 30.00 9.67
CA LYS A 124 -7.25 30.98 10.39
C LYS A 124 -5.75 30.68 10.36
N ASN A 125 -5.32 29.58 9.71
CA ASN A 125 -3.93 29.10 9.66
C ASN A 125 -3.34 28.70 11.03
N ASN A 126 -4.18 28.37 12.01
CA ASN A 126 -3.73 27.85 13.31
C ASN A 126 -3.29 26.39 13.21
N ILE A 127 -3.79 25.65 12.21
CA ILE A 127 -3.45 24.26 11.94
C ILE A 127 -3.18 24.11 10.44
N GLU A 128 -2.14 23.37 10.11
CA GLU A 128 -1.69 23.20 8.73
C GLU A 128 -2.02 21.83 8.11
N MET A 129 -2.52 20.89 8.92
CA MET A 129 -2.85 19.54 8.50
C MET A 129 -4.35 19.33 8.40
N ILE A 130 -4.77 18.60 7.38
CA ILE A 130 -6.17 18.24 7.13
C ILE A 130 -6.33 16.73 7.25
N SER A 131 -7.46 16.26 7.78
CA SER A 131 -7.76 14.83 7.76
C SER A 131 -8.20 14.38 6.36
N VAL A 132 -7.95 13.12 6.02
CA VAL A 132 -8.38 12.52 4.73
C VAL A 132 -9.88 12.78 4.48
N LEU A 133 -10.73 12.56 5.48
CA LEU A 133 -12.18 12.80 5.36
C LEU A 133 -12.52 14.25 5.00
N LYS A 134 -11.90 15.22 5.69
CA LYS A 134 -12.15 16.65 5.44
C LYS A 134 -11.70 17.03 4.03
N LEU A 135 -10.57 16.51 3.58
CA LEU A 135 -10.06 16.77 2.24
C LEU A 135 -10.97 16.16 1.16
N LYS A 136 -11.36 14.89 1.29
CA LYS A 136 -12.30 14.22 0.37
C LYS A 136 -13.60 15.02 0.20
N ARG A 137 -14.24 15.42 1.31
CA ARG A 137 -15.49 16.20 1.25
C ARG A 137 -15.28 17.57 0.59
N LEU A 138 -14.18 18.26 0.91
CA LEU A 138 -13.87 19.55 0.30
C LEU A 138 -13.64 19.42 -1.21
N LEU A 139 -12.91 18.39 -1.66
CA LEU A 139 -12.68 18.14 -3.08
C LEU A 139 -13.97 17.74 -3.81
N ASN A 140 -14.82 16.88 -3.23
CA ASN A 140 -16.13 16.55 -3.78
C ASN A 140 -17.00 17.81 -3.95
N TYR A 141 -17.04 18.69 -2.95
CA TYR A 141 -17.78 19.95 -3.03
C TYR A 141 -17.26 20.89 -4.12
N LEU A 142 -15.96 20.85 -4.37
CA LEU A 142 -15.28 21.63 -5.41
C LEU A 142 -15.28 20.95 -6.78
N ASP A 143 -15.83 19.74 -6.90
CA ASP A 143 -15.78 18.91 -8.11
C ASP A 143 -14.34 18.69 -8.62
N ALA A 144 -13.42 18.42 -7.69
CA ALA A 144 -12.00 18.23 -7.97
C ALA A 144 -11.59 16.76 -7.88
N SER A 145 -10.80 16.30 -8.84
CA SER A 145 -10.30 14.92 -8.90
C SER A 145 -9.33 14.62 -7.75
N TYR A 146 -9.51 13.45 -7.11
CA TYR A 146 -8.62 13.00 -6.06
C TYR A 146 -7.20 12.70 -6.57
N MET A 147 -7.08 12.27 -7.82
CA MET A 147 -5.79 11.89 -8.43
C MET A 147 -4.84 13.08 -8.55
N ASP A 148 -5.38 14.28 -8.75
CA ASP A 148 -4.62 15.53 -8.87
C ASP A 148 -3.87 15.89 -7.58
N PHE A 149 -4.17 15.22 -6.48
CA PHE A 149 -3.58 15.46 -5.16
C PHE A 149 -2.56 14.42 -4.73
N ASN A 150 -2.36 13.35 -5.50
CA ASN A 150 -1.33 12.34 -5.20
C ASN A 150 0.06 12.98 -5.00
N ASN A 151 0.45 13.89 -5.90
CA ASN A 151 1.75 14.58 -5.83
C ASN A 151 1.76 15.84 -4.96
N LYS A 152 0.65 16.16 -4.29
CA LYS A 152 0.46 17.38 -3.48
C LYS A 152 0.52 17.11 -1.98
N ILE A 153 0.65 15.85 -1.55
CA ILE A 153 0.89 15.51 -0.15
C ILE A 153 2.37 15.67 0.15
N GLU A 154 2.70 16.45 1.18
CA GLU A 154 4.08 16.69 1.60
C GLU A 154 4.54 15.62 2.58
N TYR A 155 3.84 15.51 3.71
CA TYR A 155 4.16 14.56 4.76
C TYR A 155 2.95 14.15 5.59
N THR A 156 3.19 13.15 6.45
CA THR A 156 2.22 12.64 7.43
C THR A 156 2.84 12.58 8.82
N LYS A 157 2.03 12.70 9.88
CA LYS A 157 2.49 12.69 11.28
C LYS A 157 1.88 11.55 12.09
N LYS A 158 2.62 11.12 13.11
CA LYS A 158 2.13 10.28 14.22
C LYS A 158 2.45 11.00 15.52
N GLY A 159 1.42 11.54 16.17
CA GLY A 159 1.62 12.46 17.31
C GLY A 159 2.37 13.71 16.84
N SER A 160 3.40 14.11 17.56
CA SER A 160 4.24 15.27 17.22
C SER A 160 5.28 14.98 16.13
N ARG A 161 5.58 13.71 15.83
CA ARG A 161 6.65 13.31 14.91
C ARG A 161 6.15 13.15 13.47
N ILE A 162 6.94 13.63 12.50
CA ILE A 162 6.75 13.31 11.08
C ILE A 162 7.02 11.82 10.89
N SER A 163 6.01 11.08 10.42
CA SER A 163 6.10 9.64 10.24
C SER A 163 6.65 9.28 8.86
N ILE A 164 6.22 9.99 7.82
CA ILE A 164 6.75 9.85 6.46
C ILE A 164 6.80 11.24 5.84
N ASN A 165 7.99 11.66 5.40
CA ASN A 165 8.25 12.91 4.70
C ASN A 165 8.46 12.67 3.20
N ASN A 166 8.09 13.64 2.34
CA ASN A 166 8.07 13.49 0.88
C ASN A 166 7.33 12.22 0.45
N LEU A 167 6.10 12.07 0.93
CA LEU A 167 5.27 10.90 0.68
C LEU A 167 4.95 10.77 -0.82
N LYS A 168 5.16 9.59 -1.39
CA LYS A 168 4.97 9.31 -2.82
C LYS A 168 3.64 8.60 -3.04
N PHE A 169 2.65 9.31 -3.59
CA PHE A 169 1.40 8.70 -4.04
C PHE A 169 1.33 8.68 -5.59
N PRO A 170 0.68 7.66 -6.20
CA PRO A 170 0.34 6.39 -5.55
C PRO A 170 1.60 5.69 -5.03
N ILE A 171 1.46 5.05 -3.87
CA ILE A 171 2.43 4.09 -3.39
C ILE A 171 2.31 2.88 -4.31
N ASP A 172 3.35 2.57 -5.06
CA ASP A 172 3.36 1.50 -6.05
C ASP A 172 4.32 0.36 -5.64
N LEU A 173 3.75 -0.80 -5.31
CA LEU A 173 4.51 -2.00 -4.97
C LEU A 173 4.87 -2.87 -6.18
N ASN A 174 4.35 -2.56 -7.38
CA ASN A 174 4.69 -3.24 -8.62
C ASN A 174 6.03 -2.71 -9.18
N SER A 175 7.09 -2.83 -8.40
CA SER A 175 8.43 -2.36 -8.74
C SER A 175 9.50 -3.25 -8.12
N LYS A 176 10.75 -3.17 -8.60
CA LYS A 176 11.87 -3.91 -8.02
C LYS A 176 12.02 -3.68 -6.51
N TYR A 177 11.80 -2.44 -6.05
CA TYR A 177 11.89 -2.09 -4.63
C TYR A 177 10.71 -2.67 -3.85
N GLY A 178 9.51 -2.71 -4.44
CA GLY A 178 8.34 -3.35 -3.82
C GLY A 178 8.52 -4.84 -3.65
N ALA A 179 9.11 -5.50 -4.65
CA ALA A 179 9.45 -6.91 -4.59
C ALA A 179 10.49 -7.23 -3.50
N LEU A 180 11.57 -6.44 -3.41
CA LEU A 180 12.57 -6.55 -2.34
C LEU A 180 11.91 -6.36 -0.96
N LEU A 181 11.08 -5.33 -0.78
CA LEU A 181 10.38 -5.11 0.49
C LEU A 181 9.46 -6.27 0.85
N LEU A 182 8.71 -6.83 -0.10
CA LEU A 182 7.90 -8.01 0.18
C LEU A 182 8.76 -9.19 0.62
N GLY A 183 9.94 -9.38 0.00
CA GLY A 183 10.94 -10.36 0.40
C GLY A 183 11.39 -10.17 1.85
N TYR A 184 11.90 -8.98 2.19
CA TYR A 184 12.32 -8.63 3.55
C TYR A 184 11.21 -8.80 4.59
N ILE A 185 9.96 -8.51 4.21
CA ILE A 185 8.82 -8.58 5.13
C ILE A 185 8.39 -10.01 5.41
N VAL A 186 8.49 -10.91 4.43
CA VAL A 186 8.18 -12.33 4.66
C VAL A 186 9.31 -13.04 5.39
N SER A 187 10.56 -12.62 5.22
CA SER A 187 11.73 -13.21 5.88
C SER A 187 11.85 -12.71 7.32
N ASP A 188 12.65 -11.69 7.57
CA ASP A 188 12.97 -11.20 8.91
C ASP A 188 12.10 -10.01 9.34
N GLY A 189 11.19 -9.60 8.48
CA GLY A 189 10.15 -8.64 8.79
C GLY A 189 8.90 -9.25 9.40
N CYS A 190 8.00 -8.36 9.81
CA CYS A 190 6.71 -8.73 10.37
C CYS A 190 5.73 -7.56 10.25
N ILE A 191 4.51 -7.87 9.82
CA ILE A 191 3.35 -6.99 9.93
C ILE A 191 2.53 -7.47 11.14
N TYR A 192 2.22 -6.59 12.09
CA TYR A 192 1.53 -6.96 13.31
C TYR A 192 0.49 -5.94 13.74
N ILE A 193 -0.48 -6.39 14.54
CA ILE A 193 -1.46 -5.53 15.18
C ILE A 193 -0.89 -5.03 16.51
N ASP A 194 -0.66 -3.73 16.60
CA ASP A 194 -0.27 -3.06 17.82
C ASP A 194 -1.50 -2.83 18.70
N LYS A 195 -1.74 -3.78 19.62
CA LYS A 195 -2.86 -3.73 20.57
C LYS A 195 -2.82 -2.49 21.45
N LYS A 196 -1.62 -2.07 21.89
CA LYS A 196 -1.42 -0.85 22.69
C LYS A 196 -1.78 0.40 21.88
N GLY A 197 -1.50 0.37 20.58
CA GLY A 197 -1.84 1.42 19.63
C GLY A 197 -3.29 1.42 19.12
N ARG A 198 -4.27 0.82 19.83
CA ARG A 198 -5.67 0.67 19.40
C ARG A 198 -5.82 -0.17 18.13
N ASN A 199 -5.19 -1.35 18.11
CA ASN A 199 -5.24 -2.31 17.01
C ASN A 199 -4.78 -1.72 15.67
N VAL A 200 -3.74 -0.88 15.70
CA VAL A 200 -3.17 -0.29 14.49
C VAL A 200 -2.17 -1.27 13.87
N ILE A 201 -2.24 -1.45 12.56
CA ILE A 201 -1.28 -2.24 11.81
C ILE A 201 0.07 -1.52 11.80
N ARG A 202 1.13 -2.26 12.15
CA ARG A 202 2.52 -1.81 12.18
C ARG A 202 3.41 -2.77 11.43
N THR A 203 4.58 -2.28 11.05
CA THR A 203 5.60 -3.06 10.38
C THR A 203 6.90 -2.98 11.18
N LYS A 204 7.61 -4.09 11.30
CA LYS A 204 8.98 -4.12 11.79
C LYS A 204 9.86 -4.99 10.90
N TYR A 205 11.16 -4.74 10.95
CA TYR A 205 12.20 -5.54 10.32
C TYR A 205 13.35 -5.70 11.31
N SER A 206 13.96 -6.89 11.38
CA SER A 206 14.99 -7.19 12.37
C SER A 206 16.12 -8.00 11.78
N THR A 207 17.33 -7.47 11.78
CA THR A 207 18.54 -8.17 11.29
C THR A 207 19.75 -7.73 12.11
N ASN A 208 20.81 -8.54 12.12
CA ASN A 208 22.11 -8.20 12.66
C ASN A 208 23.07 -7.62 11.59
N GLU A 209 22.66 -7.56 10.33
CA GLU A 209 23.47 -7.08 9.21
C GLU A 209 23.14 -5.63 8.83
N GLU A 210 24.15 -4.76 8.83
CA GLU A 210 24.00 -3.34 8.47
C GLU A 210 23.62 -3.14 7.00
N GLU A 211 24.20 -3.92 6.08
CA GLU A 211 23.86 -3.85 4.65
C GLU A 211 22.38 -4.14 4.37
N SER A 212 21.80 -5.09 5.11
CA SER A 212 20.40 -5.48 5.01
C SER A 212 19.48 -4.39 5.57
N ILE A 213 19.89 -3.69 6.64
CA ILE A 213 19.23 -2.49 7.16
C ILE A 213 19.22 -1.36 6.13
N ASP A 214 20.37 -1.07 5.53
CA ASP A 214 20.51 0.00 4.54
C ASP A 214 19.70 -0.29 3.27
N SER A 215 19.74 -1.53 2.79
CA SER A 215 18.93 -1.96 1.66
C SER A 215 17.43 -1.84 1.96
N PHE A 216 16.99 -2.30 3.13
CA PHE A 216 15.59 -2.20 3.55
C PHE A 216 15.13 -0.74 3.65
N THR A 217 15.89 0.12 4.33
CA THR A 217 15.55 1.54 4.50
C THR A 217 15.57 2.29 3.17
N ASN A 218 16.50 1.99 2.26
CA ASN A 218 16.52 2.52 0.90
C ASN A 218 15.28 2.10 0.11
N CYS A 219 14.89 0.83 0.15
CA CYS A 219 13.67 0.35 -0.51
C CYS A 219 12.42 1.07 0.02
N ILE A 220 12.31 1.22 1.35
CA ILE A 220 11.24 2.02 1.97
C ILE A 220 11.27 3.46 1.46
N SER A 221 12.44 4.11 1.40
CA SER A 221 12.59 5.49 0.93
C SER A 221 12.21 5.68 -0.55
N LYS A 222 12.56 4.69 -1.39
CA LYS A 222 12.23 4.71 -2.81
C LYS A 222 10.73 4.62 -3.05
N ILE A 223 10.00 3.80 -2.28
CA ILE A 223 8.56 3.61 -2.43
C ILE A 223 7.74 4.66 -1.70
N TYR A 224 8.05 4.93 -0.42
CA TYR A 224 7.21 5.73 0.46
C TYR A 224 7.73 7.14 0.69
N GLY A 225 9.03 7.41 0.50
CA GLY A 225 9.68 8.64 0.95
C GLY A 225 10.41 8.46 2.29
N LYS A 226 10.90 9.54 2.89
CA LYS A 226 11.75 9.46 4.10
C LYS A 226 10.91 9.08 5.32
N VAL A 227 11.05 7.84 5.79
CA VAL A 227 10.29 7.28 6.92
C VAL A 227 11.07 7.46 8.23
N HIS A 228 10.35 7.75 9.31
CA HIS A 228 10.92 7.68 10.66
C HIS A 228 10.87 6.25 11.19
N PHE A 229 12.04 5.71 11.54
CA PHE A 229 12.20 4.41 12.18
C PHE A 229 12.49 4.60 13.67
N ASN A 230 11.82 3.81 14.52
CA ASN A 230 12.27 3.60 15.88
C ASN A 230 13.22 2.41 15.86
N GLN A 231 14.48 2.65 16.17
CA GLN A 231 15.52 1.63 16.20
C GLN A 231 15.76 1.15 17.63
N GLU A 232 15.78 -0.16 17.82
CA GLU A 232 16.09 -0.82 19.09
C GLU A 232 17.10 -1.94 18.82
N THR A 233 18.19 -2.04 19.59
CA THR A 233 19.15 -3.13 19.47
C THR A 233 18.95 -4.11 20.61
N ILE A 234 18.68 -5.38 20.29
CA ILE A 234 18.44 -6.46 21.27
C ILE A 234 19.27 -7.67 20.85
N ARG A 235 20.17 -8.14 21.72
CA ARG A 235 21.01 -9.34 21.49
C ARG A 235 21.74 -9.29 20.13
N ASN A 236 22.41 -8.17 19.84
CA ASN A 236 23.12 -7.91 18.57
C ASN A 236 22.23 -7.90 17.31
N CYS A 237 20.91 -7.87 17.46
CA CYS A 237 19.96 -7.68 16.37
C CYS A 237 19.37 -6.28 16.43
N THR A 238 19.44 -5.55 15.33
CA THR A 238 18.80 -4.25 15.18
C THR A 238 17.38 -4.43 14.69
N ILE A 239 16.42 -3.90 15.44
CA ILE A 239 15.00 -3.93 15.12
C ILE A 239 14.57 -2.53 14.69
N LEU A 240 14.15 -2.41 13.43
CA LEU A 240 13.51 -1.22 12.89
C LEU A 240 12.00 -1.34 13.04
N ARG A 241 11.38 -0.43 13.79
CA ARG A 241 9.91 -0.34 13.92
C ARG A 241 9.39 0.88 13.17
N ILE A 242 8.40 0.64 12.31
CA ILE A 242 7.79 1.68 11.49
C ILE A 242 6.50 2.18 12.15
N GLY A 243 6.46 3.48 12.39
CA GLY A 243 5.34 4.15 13.03
C GLY A 243 4.10 4.27 12.14
N SER A 244 4.21 4.29 10.81
CA SER A 244 3.05 4.50 9.93
C SER A 244 2.31 3.21 9.61
N SER A 245 0.98 3.22 9.69
CA SER A 245 0.17 2.08 9.22
C SER A 245 0.05 2.00 7.70
N ILE A 246 0.44 3.06 6.98
CA ILE A 246 0.39 3.11 5.51
C ILE A 246 1.20 1.95 4.91
N ILE A 247 2.40 1.72 5.45
CA ILE A 247 3.35 0.72 4.95
C ILE A 247 2.79 -0.68 5.15
N GLY A 248 2.37 -1.03 6.37
CA GLY A 248 1.76 -2.34 6.63
C GLY A 248 0.50 -2.58 5.80
N ASN A 249 -0.39 -1.60 5.69
CA ASN A 249 -1.63 -1.75 4.91
C ASN A 249 -1.37 -1.99 3.42
N SER A 250 -0.43 -1.24 2.82
CA SER A 250 -0.09 -1.39 1.40
C SER A 250 0.60 -2.73 1.12
N LEU A 251 1.51 -3.17 2.00
CA LEU A 251 2.14 -4.50 1.89
C LEU A 251 1.10 -5.64 1.98
N LEU A 252 0.16 -5.56 2.93
CA LEU A 252 -0.95 -6.53 3.03
C LEU A 252 -1.79 -6.56 1.75
N LYS A 253 -2.06 -5.38 1.16
CA LYS A 253 -2.80 -5.27 -0.09
C LYS A 253 -2.08 -5.99 -1.25
N ALA A 254 -0.75 -5.96 -1.26
CA ALA A 254 0.09 -6.69 -2.23
C ALA A 254 0.29 -8.18 -1.90
N GLY A 255 -0.35 -8.70 -0.85
CA GLY A 255 -0.35 -10.12 -0.50
C GLY A 255 0.67 -10.51 0.58
N ALA A 256 1.32 -9.55 1.25
CA ALA A 256 2.07 -9.87 2.47
C ALA A 256 1.11 -10.43 3.54
N ILE A 257 1.64 -11.26 4.43
CA ILE A 257 0.87 -11.89 5.49
C ILE A 257 1.12 -11.18 6.82
N MET A 258 0.05 -11.02 7.60
CA MET A 258 0.13 -10.51 8.96
C MET A 258 0.58 -11.61 9.93
N GLY A 259 1.40 -11.28 10.91
CA GLY A 259 1.86 -12.18 11.97
C GLY A 259 3.33 -12.54 11.87
N HIS A 260 3.76 -13.47 12.71
CA HIS A 260 5.14 -13.92 12.80
C HIS A 260 5.39 -15.10 11.85
N LYS A 261 6.52 -15.12 11.13
CA LYS A 261 6.85 -16.21 10.18
C LYS A 261 6.75 -17.61 10.78
N ALA A 262 7.30 -17.80 11.97
CA ALA A 262 7.26 -19.07 12.69
C ALA A 262 5.83 -19.59 13.00
N LYS A 263 4.81 -18.71 12.98
CA LYS A 263 3.42 -19.09 13.22
C LYS A 263 2.61 -19.16 11.92
N ASN A 264 3.04 -18.41 10.90
CA ASN A 264 2.34 -18.25 9.64
C ASN A 264 3.30 -18.61 8.49
N ASP A 265 3.26 -19.88 8.08
CA ASP A 265 3.90 -20.37 6.86
C ASP A 265 3.04 -20.04 5.63
N GLY A 266 2.80 -18.75 5.43
CA GLY A 266 1.93 -18.30 4.35
C GLY A 266 2.61 -18.32 2.99
N GLU A 267 1.79 -18.24 1.95
CA GLU A 267 2.20 -18.35 0.55
C GLU A 267 3.02 -17.14 0.08
N VAL A 268 3.64 -17.28 -1.10
CA VAL A 268 4.28 -16.15 -1.79
C VAL A 268 3.22 -15.08 -2.04
N PRO A 269 3.50 -13.78 -1.75
CA PRO A 269 2.56 -12.69 -2.01
C PRO A 269 2.01 -12.74 -3.43
N TRP A 270 0.69 -12.57 -3.60
CA TRP A 270 0.03 -12.71 -4.89
C TRP A 270 0.66 -11.82 -5.97
N LEU A 271 1.12 -10.63 -5.60
CA LEU A 271 1.79 -9.70 -6.51
C LEU A 271 3.02 -10.34 -7.17
N ILE A 272 3.78 -11.12 -6.41
CA ILE A 272 4.98 -11.83 -6.89
C ILE A 272 4.60 -13.10 -7.67
N ARG A 273 3.53 -13.80 -7.27
CA ARG A 273 3.06 -14.99 -8.00
C ARG A 273 2.66 -14.64 -9.43
N PHE A 274 1.91 -13.56 -9.60
CA PHE A 274 1.36 -13.13 -10.89
C PHE A 274 2.27 -12.18 -11.69
N ASN A 275 3.40 -11.74 -11.13
CA ASN A 275 4.38 -10.93 -11.85
C ASN A 275 5.77 -11.60 -11.84
N GLN A 276 6.09 -12.31 -12.91
CA GLN A 276 7.36 -13.02 -13.06
C GLN A 276 8.58 -12.09 -13.03
N ASN A 277 8.45 -10.85 -13.50
CA ASN A 277 9.54 -9.87 -13.52
C ASN A 277 9.97 -9.42 -12.12
N LEU A 278 9.07 -9.55 -11.13
CA LEU A 278 9.37 -9.20 -9.74
C LEU A 278 9.97 -10.35 -8.94
N ARG A 279 9.83 -11.59 -9.43
CA ARG A 279 10.16 -12.80 -8.68
C ARG A 279 11.65 -12.87 -8.33
N GLU A 280 12.53 -12.50 -9.25
CA GLU A 280 13.98 -12.51 -8.99
C GLU A 280 14.35 -11.59 -7.82
N HIS A 281 13.83 -10.36 -7.82
CA HIS A 281 14.09 -9.39 -6.75
C HIS A 281 13.52 -9.84 -5.40
N TYR A 282 12.31 -10.38 -5.40
CA TYR A 282 11.71 -10.96 -4.20
C TYR A 282 12.56 -12.09 -3.64
N LEU A 283 12.91 -13.08 -4.47
CA LEU A 283 13.72 -14.22 -4.05
C LEU A 283 15.09 -13.77 -3.56
N ARG A 284 15.74 -12.80 -4.22
CA ARG A 284 17.02 -12.27 -3.76
C ARG A 284 16.95 -11.76 -2.32
N ALA A 285 15.94 -10.96 -1.96
CA ALA A 285 15.79 -10.48 -0.59
C ALA A 285 15.51 -11.62 0.41
N THR A 286 14.63 -12.56 0.06
CA THR A 286 14.34 -13.71 0.93
C THR A 286 15.57 -14.60 1.14
N PHE A 287 16.37 -14.83 0.10
CA PHE A 287 17.61 -15.60 0.21
C PHE A 287 18.67 -14.86 1.02
N SER A 288 18.83 -13.54 0.84
CA SER A 288 19.79 -12.76 1.63
C SER A 288 19.52 -12.85 3.13
N ASP A 289 18.25 -12.84 3.55
CA ASP A 289 17.90 -12.92 4.98
C ASP A 289 17.89 -14.37 5.52
N GLU A 290 17.42 -15.34 4.73
CA GLU A 290 17.12 -16.69 5.24
C GLU A 290 18.11 -17.78 4.81
N ALA A 291 18.92 -17.55 3.78
CA ALA A 291 19.78 -18.58 3.25
C ALA A 291 21.07 -18.69 4.07
N SER A 292 21.40 -19.91 4.46
CA SER A 292 22.74 -20.26 4.94
C SER A 292 23.43 -21.09 3.88
N VAL A 293 24.61 -20.63 3.45
CA VAL A 293 25.46 -21.36 2.51
C VAL A 293 26.55 -22.06 3.30
N TYR A 294 26.51 -23.39 3.33
CA TYR A 294 27.59 -24.18 3.90
C TYR A 294 28.61 -24.51 2.80
N MET A 295 29.84 -24.03 2.99
CA MET A 295 30.97 -24.33 2.11
C MET A 295 31.88 -25.33 2.84
N GLY A 296 31.80 -26.60 2.44
CA GLY A 296 32.57 -27.69 3.06
C GLY A 296 32.82 -28.82 2.07
N LYS A 297 33.02 -30.06 2.54
CA LYS A 297 33.22 -31.21 1.63
C LYS A 297 32.04 -31.43 0.68
N ILE A 298 30.83 -31.06 1.10
CA ILE A 298 29.63 -31.01 0.27
C ILE A 298 29.01 -29.64 0.47
N ASN A 299 28.96 -28.84 -0.58
CA ASN A 299 28.29 -27.54 -0.55
C ASN A 299 26.78 -27.76 -0.57
N TYR A 300 26.05 -27.08 0.32
CA TYR A 300 24.59 -27.05 0.31
C TYR A 300 24.08 -25.71 0.81
N ILE A 301 22.85 -25.37 0.39
CA ILE A 301 22.13 -24.17 0.81
C ILE A 301 20.93 -24.61 1.63
N VAL A 302 20.75 -24.02 2.82
CA VAL A 302 19.55 -24.21 3.65
C VAL A 302 18.69 -22.98 3.56
N ILE A 303 17.39 -23.15 3.34
CA ILE A 303 16.43 -22.05 3.20
C ILE A 303 15.20 -22.36 4.05
N SER A 304 14.85 -21.46 4.97
CA SER A 304 13.72 -21.69 5.87
C SER A 304 12.35 -21.66 5.16
N ARG A 305 12.20 -20.95 4.05
CA ARG A 305 10.96 -20.88 3.25
C ARG A 305 11.03 -21.62 1.91
N HIS A 306 11.33 -22.91 1.91
CA HIS A 306 11.37 -23.74 0.69
C HIS A 306 10.07 -23.67 -0.16
N LYS A 307 8.89 -23.46 0.45
CA LYS A 307 7.62 -23.31 -0.29
C LYS A 307 7.58 -22.09 -1.21
N HIS A 308 8.39 -21.06 -0.92
CA HIS A 308 8.45 -19.85 -1.72
C HIS A 308 9.27 -20.02 -3.00
N ILE A 309 9.89 -21.18 -3.15
CA ILE A 309 10.72 -21.60 -4.28
C ILE A 309 9.93 -22.58 -5.17
N ARG A 310 8.62 -22.77 -4.94
CA ARG A 310 7.75 -23.56 -5.82
C ARG A 310 7.52 -22.81 -7.15
N ASP A 311 7.28 -23.55 -8.23
CA ASP A 311 6.97 -23.02 -9.58
C ASP A 311 8.10 -22.25 -10.29
N LEU A 312 9.34 -22.70 -10.11
CA LEU A 312 10.48 -22.20 -10.88
C LEU A 312 10.40 -22.58 -12.36
N ASN A 313 10.91 -21.71 -13.22
CA ASN A 313 11.06 -22.05 -14.63
C ASN A 313 12.16 -23.10 -14.83
N LYS A 314 12.19 -23.77 -16.01
CA LYS A 314 13.17 -24.82 -16.32
C LYS A 314 14.61 -24.39 -16.06
N ARG A 315 14.99 -23.18 -16.48
CA ARG A 315 16.34 -22.62 -16.28
C ARG A 315 16.68 -22.48 -14.80
N GLN A 316 15.76 -21.96 -13.99
CA GLN A 316 15.93 -21.82 -12.54
C GLN A 316 16.06 -23.18 -11.86
N LEU A 317 15.23 -24.16 -12.26
CA LEU A 317 15.33 -25.54 -11.77
C LEU A 317 16.68 -26.17 -12.12
N GLU A 318 17.19 -25.97 -13.34
CA GLU A 318 18.50 -26.48 -13.75
C GLU A 318 19.64 -25.84 -12.94
N ILE A 319 19.56 -24.54 -12.66
CA ILE A 319 20.52 -23.86 -11.79
C ILE A 319 20.46 -24.44 -10.36
N LEU A 320 19.26 -24.61 -9.78
CA LEU A 320 19.14 -25.19 -8.43
C LEU A 320 19.61 -26.64 -8.37
N LYS A 321 19.33 -27.45 -9.40
CA LYS A 321 19.82 -28.84 -9.51
C LYS A 321 21.35 -28.89 -9.51
N LYS A 322 22.01 -27.93 -10.18
CA LYS A 322 23.48 -27.80 -10.15
C LYS A 322 23.99 -27.39 -8.76
N LEU A 323 23.20 -26.66 -7.98
CA LEU A 323 23.58 -26.12 -6.67
C LEU A 323 23.38 -27.08 -5.48
N ARG A 324 22.94 -28.34 -5.68
CA ARG A 324 22.77 -29.36 -4.62
C ARG A 324 22.07 -28.84 -3.35
N ILE A 325 20.91 -28.20 -3.52
CA ILE A 325 20.09 -27.68 -2.42
C ILE A 325 19.43 -28.84 -1.69
N LYS A 326 19.49 -28.84 -0.34
CA LYS A 326 18.85 -29.85 0.53
C LYS A 326 17.57 -29.31 1.15
#